data_AF-A0A536UGL3-F1
#
_entry.id   AF-A0A536UGL3-F1
#
_cell.length_a   1.000
_cell.length_b   1.000
_cell.length_c   1.000
_cell.angle_alpha   90.00
_cell.angle_beta   90.00
_cell.angle_gamma   90.00
#
_symmetry.space_group_name_H-M   'P 1'
#
loop_
_entity.id
_entity.type
_entity.pdbx_description
1 polymer ?
#
loop_
_entity_poly.entity_id
_entity_poly.type
_entity_poly.pdbx_seq_one_letter_code
_entity_poly.pdbx_strand_id
1 'polypeptide(L)' 'MIKLLLWLFGGLKFLKLGKLLTTGGTMLLSVVAYAFIYGWRYAAGFVALLFLHEMGHYVAARQRGLPVGAPTFIPFVGAW' A
#
# COMPACT_ATOMS: atom_id res chain seq x y z
N MET A 1 -31.23 -17.38 -2.57
CA MET A 1 -29.93 -17.97 -2.98
C MET A 1 -29.09 -17.04 -3.86
N ILE A 2 -29.65 -16.41 -4.89
CA ILE A 2 -28.94 -15.43 -5.75
C ILE A 2 -28.32 -14.23 -5.02
N LYS A 3 -28.97 -13.70 -3.97
CA LYS A 3 -28.43 -12.58 -3.16
C LYS A 3 -27.17 -12.94 -2.38
N LEU A 4 -27.08 -14.17 -1.87
CA LEU A 4 -25.90 -14.67 -1.14
C LEU A 4 -24.72 -14.85 -2.11
N LEU A 5 -25.01 -15.36 -3.30
CA LEU A 5 -24.02 -15.52 -4.37
C LEU A 5 -23.49 -14.16 -4.86
N LEU A 6 -24.37 -13.17 -5.01
CA LEU A 6 -24.00 -11.78 -5.34
C LEU A 6 -23.16 -11.12 -4.25
N TRP A 7 -23.44 -11.38 -2.96
CA TRP A 7 -22.61 -10.91 -1.85
C TRP A 7 -21.22 -11.57 -1.85
N LEU A 8 -21.15 -12.86 -2.16
CA LEU A 8 -19.90 -13.61 -2.24
C LEU A 8 -19.02 -13.13 -3.42
N PHE A 9 -19.63 -12.90 -4.59
CA PHE A 9 -18.94 -12.29 -5.74
C PHE A 9 -18.64 -10.80 -5.55
N GLY A 10 -19.45 -10.08 -4.77
CA GLY A 10 -19.17 -8.71 -4.32
C GLY A 10 -17.95 -8.63 -3.40
N GLY A 11 -17.82 -9.56 -2.46
CA GLY A 11 -16.66 -9.69 -1.55
C GLY A 11 -15.33 -9.96 -2.28
N LEU A 12 -15.37 -10.69 -3.40
CA LEU A 12 -14.18 -10.90 -4.26
C LEU A 12 -13.65 -9.60 -4.89
N LYS A 13 -14.50 -8.60 -5.16
CA LYS A 13 -14.05 -7.25 -5.57
C LYS A 13 -13.41 -6.50 -4.41
N PHE A 14 -13.88 -6.70 -3.18
CA PHE A 14 -13.25 -6.17 -1.97
C PHE A 14 -11.89 -6.80 -1.70
N LEU A 15 -11.59 -8.03 -2.14
CA LEU A 15 -10.23 -8.59 -2.00
C LEU A 15 -9.20 -7.86 -2.86
N LYS A 16 -9.56 -7.45 -4.09
CA LYS A 16 -8.66 -6.66 -4.95
C LYS A 16 -8.48 -5.23 -4.44
N LEU A 17 -9.56 -4.62 -3.94
CA LEU A 17 -9.50 -3.31 -3.29
C LEU A 17 -8.80 -3.39 -1.93
N GLY A 18 -8.89 -4.54 -1.25
CA GLY A 18 -8.25 -4.83 0.03
C GLY A 18 -6.74 -4.70 -0.05
N LYS A 19 -6.10 -5.14 -1.14
CA LYS A 19 -4.65 -4.95 -1.35
C LYS A 19 -4.24 -3.48 -1.51
N LEU A 20 -5.11 -2.68 -2.12
CA LEU A 20 -4.89 -1.23 -2.25
C LEU A 20 -5.10 -0.54 -0.89
N LEU A 21 -6.12 -0.97 -0.13
CA LEU A 21 -6.42 -0.51 1.22
C LEU A 21 -5.34 -0.92 2.22
N THR A 22 -4.71 -2.09 2.09
CA THR A 22 -3.60 -2.50 2.97
C THR A 22 -2.35 -1.68 2.68
N THR A 23 -2.06 -1.39 1.41
CA THR A 23 -0.94 -0.52 1.02
C THR A 23 -1.14 0.91 1.53
N GLY A 24 -2.29 1.51 1.20
CA GLY A 24 -2.62 2.86 1.65
C GLY A 24 -2.75 2.97 3.17
N GLY A 25 -3.33 1.95 3.82
CA GLY A 25 -3.48 1.90 5.28
C GLY A 25 -2.14 1.82 6.00
N THR A 26 -1.22 0.95 5.54
CA THR A 26 0.13 0.83 6.11
C THR A 26 0.99 2.07 5.85
N MET A 27 0.81 2.71 4.70
CA MET A 27 1.43 4.00 4.38
C MET A 27 0.95 5.11 5.31
N LEU A 28 -0.36 5.24 5.52
CA LEU A 28 -0.93 6.23 6.45
C LEU A 28 -0.49 5.99 7.90
N LEU A 29 -0.47 4.73 8.34
CA LEU A 29 0.10 4.35 9.64
C LEU A 29 1.55 4.81 9.78
N SER A 30 2.34 4.65 8.72
CA SER A 30 3.74 5.12 8.68
C SER A 30 3.83 6.63 8.77
N VAL A 31 2.99 7.38 8.05
CA VAL A 31 2.93 8.86 8.16
C VAL A 31 2.63 9.28 9.60
N VAL A 32 1.63 8.66 10.23
CA VAL A 32 1.25 8.96 11.62
C VAL A 32 2.42 8.66 12.57
N ALA A 33 3.05 7.49 12.45
CA ALA A 33 4.18 7.10 13.30
C ALA A 33 5.39 8.04 13.15
N TYR A 34 5.78 8.40 11.92
CA TYR A 34 6.86 9.36 11.69
C TYR A 34 6.48 10.77 12.14
N ALA A 35 5.21 11.16 12.02
CA ALA A 35 4.74 12.50 12.41
C ALA A 35 4.86 12.72 13.92
N PHE A 36 4.62 11.68 14.74
CA PHE A 36 4.76 11.77 16.20
C PHE A 36 6.20 12.05 16.67
N ILE A 37 7.20 11.64 15.88
CA ILE A 37 8.62 11.77 16.29
C ILE A 37 9.28 12.96 15.60
N TYR A 38 9.02 13.17 14.31
CA TYR A 38 9.76 14.11 13.46
C TYR A 38 8.89 15.26 12.92
N GLY A 39 7.59 15.25 13.22
CA GLY A 39 6.62 16.21 12.71
C GLY A 39 6.05 15.83 11.33
N TRP A 40 4.82 16.31 11.07
CA TRP A 40 4.03 15.88 9.90
C TRP A 40 4.64 16.26 8.55
N ARG A 41 5.37 17.39 8.46
CA ARG A 41 6.04 17.84 7.23
C ARG A 41 7.14 16.87 6.81
N TYR A 42 7.96 16.44 7.78
CA TYR A 42 8.99 15.43 7.56
C TYR A 42 8.36 14.09 7.18
N ALA A 43 7.36 13.64 7.96
CA ALA A 43 6.70 12.36 7.73
C ALA A 43 6.08 12.24 6.33
N ALA A 44 5.36 13.27 5.88
CA ALA A 44 4.75 13.29 4.56
C ALA A 44 5.82 13.23 3.45
N GLY A 45 6.88 14.04 3.55
CA GLY A 45 7.96 14.04 2.57
C GLY A 45 8.72 12.71 2.54
N PHE A 46 9.05 12.16 3.71
CA PHE A 46 9.80 10.91 3.83
C PHE A 46 9.01 9.71 3.29
N VAL A 47 7.74 9.57 3.66
CA VAL A 47 6.88 8.48 3.16
C VAL A 47 6.61 8.63 1.66
N ALA A 48 6.45 9.85 1.15
CA ALA A 48 6.32 10.09 -0.28
C ALA A 48 7.57 9.65 -1.07
N LEU A 49 8.76 9.94 -0.55
CA LEU A 49 10.03 9.48 -1.16
C LEU A 49 10.13 7.95 -1.16
N LEU A 50 9.79 7.29 -0.04
CA LEU A 50 9.73 5.83 0.06
C LEU A 50 8.75 5.23 -0.94
N PHE A 51 7.57 5.83 -1.10
CA PHE A 51 6.58 5.40 -2.08
C PHE A 51 7.10 5.50 -3.51
N LEU A 52 7.74 6.63 -3.87
CA LEU A 52 8.32 6.79 -5.20
C LEU A 52 9.45 5.81 -5.46
N HIS A 53 10.29 5.52 -4.46
CA HIS A 53 11.35 4.52 -4.54
C HIS A 53 10.77 3.13 -4.87
N GLU A 54 9.79 2.68 -4.08
CA GLU A 54 9.22 1.33 -4.24
C GLU A 54 8.36 1.21 -5.50
N MET A 55 7.73 2.30 -5.93
CA MET A 55 7.07 2.35 -7.23
C MET A 55 8.05 2.22 -8.39
N GLY A 56 9.29 2.70 -8.26
CA GLY A 56 10.36 2.44 -9.21
C GLY A 56 10.63 0.94 -9.38
N HIS A 57 10.80 0.22 -8.27
CA HIS A 57 10.98 -1.24 -8.28
C HIS A 57 9.76 -1.97 -8.86
N TYR A 58 8.55 -1.54 -8.47
CA TYR A 58 7.30 -2.09 -8.99
C TYR A 58 7.22 -1.95 -10.52
N VAL A 59 7.45 -0.76 -11.05
CA VAL A 59 7.40 -0.50 -12.49
C VAL A 59 8.47 -1.32 -13.22
N ALA A 60 9.70 -1.35 -12.70
CA ALA A 60 10.78 -2.14 -13.30
C ALA A 60 10.44 -3.63 -13.34
N ALA A 61 9.91 -4.19 -12.26
CA ALA A 61 9.52 -5.60 -12.20
C ALA A 61 8.33 -5.92 -13.13
N ARG A 62 7.36 -5.00 -13.25
CA ARG A 62 6.25 -5.12 -14.20
C ARG A 62 6.72 -5.10 -15.65
N GLN A 63 7.69 -4.25 -15.99
CA GLN A 63 8.31 -4.24 -17.33
C GLN A 63 9.03 -5.55 -17.65
N ARG A 64 9.55 -6.25 -16.63
CA ARG A 64 10.17 -7.58 -16.78
C ARG A 64 9.17 -8.75 -16.73
N GLY A 65 7.87 -8.47 -16.68
CA GLY A 65 6.82 -9.49 -16.63
C GLY A 65 6.74 -10.25 -15.31
N LEU A 66 7.36 -9.74 -14.23
CA LEU A 66 7.34 -10.40 -12.92
C LEU A 66 5.98 -10.17 -12.23
N PRO A 67 5.43 -11.18 -11.53
CA PRO A 67 4.20 -11.04 -10.77
C PRO A 67 4.44 -10.30 -9.45
N VAL A 68 4.60 -8.98 -9.50
CA VAL A 68 4.77 -8.13 -8.31
C VAL A 68 3.45 -7.57 -7.77
N GLY A 69 3.35 -7.50 -6.43
CA GLY A 69 2.22 -6.98 -5.68
C GLY A 69 2.31 -5.47 -5.41
N ALA A 70 1.33 -4.93 -4.68
CA ALA A 70 1.39 -3.55 -4.19
C ALA A 70 2.33 -3.45 -2.98
N PRO A 71 3.07 -2.33 -2.82
CA PRO A 71 4.07 -2.21 -1.78
C PRO A 71 3.45 -2.08 -0.39
N THR A 72 4.13 -2.58 0.64
CA THR A 72 3.68 -2.51 2.03
C THR A 72 4.66 -1.69 2.85
N PHE A 73 4.14 -0.78 3.70
CA PHE A 73 4.97 0.12 4.49
C PHE A 73 5.03 -0.34 5.95
N ILE A 74 6.23 -0.45 6.51
CA ILE A 74 6.43 -0.64 7.95
C ILE A 74 7.12 0.61 8.53
N PRO A 75 6.52 1.26 9.53
CA PRO A 75 7.16 2.37 10.23
C PRO A 75 8.53 1.95 10.79
N PHE A 76 9.52 2.83 10.63
CA PHE A 76 10.91 2.66 11.08
C PHE A 76 11.73 1.54 10.41
N VAL A 77 11.12 0.73 9.53
CA VAL A 77 11.82 -0.34 8.81
C VAL A 77 11.97 -0.01 7.33
N GLY A 78 10.89 0.42 6.65
CA GLY A 78 10.91 0.73 5.22
C GLY A 78 9.66 0.27 4.48
N ALA A 79 9.75 0.15 3.15
CA ALA A 79 8.71 -0.41 2.29
C ALA A 79 9.30 -1.48 1.36
N TRP A 80 8.49 -2.43 0.90
CA TRP A 80 8.83 -3.48 -0.07
C TRP A 80 7.60 -3.96 -0.84
#